data_AF-A0A939F8N3-F1
#
_entry.id   AF-A0A939F8N3-F1
#
_cell.length_a   1.000
_cell.length_b   1.000
_cell.length_c   1.000
_cell.angle_alpha   90.00
_cell.angle_beta   90.00
_cell.angle_gamma   90.00
#
_symmetry.space_group_name_H-M   'P 1'
#
loop_
_entity.id
_entity.type
_entity.pdbx_description
1 polymer ?
#
loop_
_entity_poly.entity_id
_entity_poly.type
_entity_poly.pdbx_seq_one_letter_code
_entity_poly.pdbx_strand_id
1 'polypeptide(L)' 'MGAVSVAAVARRATLRRPRTVRAAVQLVAVLGILSALTVWFFAARGTLDGYPGDTGLCPASNIPPWWPRWLPA' A
#
# COMPACT_ATOMS: atom_id res chain seq x y z
N MET A 1 5.73 30.89 -38.07
CA MET A 1 6.69 29.83 -37.69
C MET A 1 6.75 29.79 -36.15
N GLY A 2 6.09 28.85 -35.47
CA GLY A 2 6.11 28.86 -33.99
C GLY A 2 5.28 27.77 -33.28
N ALA A 3 4.23 27.24 -33.92
CA ALA A 3 3.36 26.23 -33.30
C ALA A 3 4.01 24.83 -33.20
N VAL A 4 4.97 24.52 -34.09
CA VAL A 4 5.66 23.22 -34.13
C VAL A 4 6.57 23.04 -32.89
N SER A 5 7.11 24.13 -32.35
CA SER A 5 8.06 24.11 -31.25
C SER A 5 7.40 23.72 -29.92
N VAL A 6 6.20 24.21 -29.64
CA VAL A 6 5.47 23.91 -28.39
C VAL A 6 5.01 22.46 -28.35
N ALA A 7 4.48 21.95 -29.47
CA ALA A 7 4.04 20.56 -29.56
C ALA A 7 5.22 19.57 -29.44
N ALA A 8 6.37 19.89 -30.06
CA ALA A 8 7.56 19.05 -29.97
C ALA A 8 8.19 19.05 -28.56
N VAL A 9 8.15 20.18 -27.84
CA VAL A 9 8.63 20.31 -26.45
C VAL A 9 7.66 19.62 -25.48
N ALA A 10 6.35 19.81 -25.63
CA ALA A 10 5.35 19.13 -24.83
C ALA A 10 5.39 17.61 -25.03
N ARG A 11 5.60 17.14 -26.27
CA ARG A 11 5.76 15.72 -26.61
C ARG A 11 7.08 15.16 -26.09
N ARG A 12 8.19 15.90 -26.15
CA ARG A 12 9.45 15.51 -25.52
C ARG A 12 9.39 15.52 -23.99
N ALA A 13 8.64 16.43 -23.38
CA ALA A 13 8.46 16.47 -21.92
C ALA A 13 7.55 15.33 -21.42
N THR A 14 6.53 14.96 -22.18
CA THR A 14 5.67 13.79 -21.88
C THR A 14 6.37 12.46 -22.18
N LEU A 15 7.22 12.38 -23.21
CA LEU A 15 8.05 11.20 -23.50
C LEU A 15 9.28 11.08 -22.58
N ARG A 16 9.80 12.21 -22.08
CA ARG A 16 10.73 12.26 -20.93
C ARG A 16 9.95 12.18 -19.61
N ARG A 17 8.87 11.38 -19.55
CA ARG A 17 8.29 10.95 -18.28
C ARG A 17 9.39 10.23 -17.52
N PRO A 18 10.02 10.91 -16.55
CA PRO A 18 11.38 10.60 -16.17
C PRO A 18 11.34 9.33 -15.35
N ARG A 19 12.43 8.56 -15.36
CA ARG A 19 12.57 7.32 -14.58
C ARG A 19 12.01 7.42 -13.15
N THR A 20 12.05 8.61 -12.55
CA THR A 20 11.46 8.94 -11.25
C THR A 20 9.95 8.73 -11.16
N VAL A 21 9.14 9.09 -12.16
CA VAL A 21 7.69 8.88 -12.12
C VAL A 21 7.38 7.38 -12.21
N ARG A 22 8.08 6.65 -13.09
CA ARG A 22 7.94 5.20 -13.18
C ARG A 22 8.37 4.52 -11.87
N ALA A 23 9.49 4.94 -11.29
CA ALA A 23 9.98 4.43 -10.01
C ALA A 23 9.00 4.75 -8.86
N ALA A 24 8.43 5.95 -8.83
CA ALA A 24 7.43 6.33 -7.83
C ALA A 24 6.16 5.47 -7.95
N VAL A 25 5.66 5.27 -9.17
CA VAL A 25 4.50 4.38 -9.41
C VAL A 25 4.82 2.95 -8.98
N GLN A 26 6.01 2.43 -9.32
CA GLN A 26 6.42 1.10 -8.90
C GLN A 26 6.53 0.99 -7.38
N LEU A 27 7.13 1.99 -6.71
CA LEU A 27 7.24 2.03 -5.26
C LEU A 27 5.87 2.05 -4.60
N VAL A 28 4.95 2.91 -5.06
CA VAL A 28 3.58 2.98 -4.56
C VAL A 28 2.85 1.66 -4.77
N ALA A 29 3.02 1.01 -5.93
CA ALA A 29 2.42 -0.29 -6.20
C ALA A 29 2.97 -1.37 -5.26
N VAL A 30 4.30 -1.42 -5.07
CA VAL A 30 4.94 -2.38 -4.15
C VAL A 30 4.47 -2.15 -2.71
N LEU A 31 4.48 -0.90 -2.23
CA LEU A 31 4.01 -0.57 -0.89
C LEU A 31 2.52 -0.89 -0.71
N GLY A 32 1.70 -0.62 -1.73
CA GLY A 32 0.28 -0.96 -1.71
C GLY A 32 0.04 -2.46 -1.63
N ILE A 33 0.75 -3.24 -2.46
CA ILE A 33 0.67 -4.71 -2.45
C ILE A 33 1.14 -5.27 -1.10
N LEU A 34 2.29 -4.81 -0.61
CA LEU A 34 2.81 -5.27 0.68
C LEU A 34 1.85 -4.92 1.82
N SER A 35 1.32 -3.70 1.85
CA SER A 35 0.34 -3.29 2.87
C SER A 35 -0.92 -4.14 2.81
N ALA A 36 -1.45 -4.39 1.61
CA ALA A 36 -2.64 -5.23 1.43
C ALA A 36 -2.38 -6.68 1.88
N LEU A 37 -1.23 -7.24 1.52
CA LEU A 37 -0.82 -8.56 1.98
C LEU A 37 -0.65 -8.61 3.50
N THR A 38 0.00 -7.62 4.10
CA THR A 38 0.16 -7.55 5.56
C THR A 38 -1.19 -7.53 6.27
N VAL A 39 -2.12 -6.68 5.82
CA VAL A 39 -3.47 -6.61 6.38
C VAL A 39 -4.22 -7.93 6.20
N TRP A 40 -4.12 -8.54 5.01
CA TRP A 40 -4.75 -9.82 4.72
C TRP A 40 -4.20 -10.94 5.62
N PHE A 41 -2.88 -11.07 5.72
CA PHE A 41 -2.24 -12.09 6.57
C PHE A 41 -2.59 -11.88 8.03
N PHE A 42 -2.54 -10.63 8.51
CA PHE A 42 -2.97 -10.31 9.87
C PHE A 42 -4.43 -10.70 10.10
N ALA A 43 -5.32 -10.39 9.15
CA ALA A 43 -6.74 -10.70 9.29
C ALA A 43 -7.05 -12.20 9.22
N ALA A 44 -6.35 -12.95 8.35
CA ALA A 44 -6.63 -14.35 8.11
C ALA A 44 -5.93 -15.30 9.09
N ARG A 45 -4.72 -14.96 9.53
CA ARG A 45 -3.89 -15.83 10.39
C ARG A 45 -3.81 -15.31 11.82
N GLY A 46 -4.13 -14.04 12.09
CA GLY A 46 -3.79 -13.43 13.37
C GLY A 46 -2.28 -13.21 13.50
N THR A 47 -1.87 -12.32 14.41
CA THR A 47 -0.46 -11.91 14.54
C THR A 47 0.41 -12.95 15.21
N LEU A 48 -0.20 -13.85 15.99
CA LEU A 48 0.50 -14.79 16.88
C LEU A 48 0.17 -16.27 16.62
N ASP A 49 -0.61 -16.61 15.59
CA ASP A 49 -0.99 -18.01 15.34
C ASP A 49 0.25 -18.92 15.16
N GLY A 50 0.36 -19.90 16.05
CA GLY A 50 1.50 -20.82 16.14
C GLY A 50 2.71 -20.30 16.92
N TYR A 51 2.64 -19.12 17.54
CA TYR A 51 3.70 -18.60 18.41
C TYR A 51 3.55 -19.14 19.85
N PRO A 52 4.63 -19.58 20.53
CA PRO A 52 4.55 -20.13 21.88
C PRO A 52 3.97 -19.19 22.95
N GLY A 53 3.92 -17.89 22.68
CA GLY A 53 3.32 -16.85 23.53
C GLY A 53 1.93 -16.40 23.07
N ASP A 54 1.25 -17.15 22.20
CA ASP A 54 -0.12 -16.87 21.80
C ASP A 54 -1.08 -17.11 22.98
N THR A 55 -1.60 -16.02 23.54
CA THR A 55 -2.60 -16.08 24.63
C THR A 55 -4.04 -16.11 24.10
N GLY A 56 -4.23 -16.23 22.78
CA GLY A 56 -5.52 -16.16 22.12
C GLY A 56 -5.99 -14.73 21.81
N LEU A 57 -7.27 -14.62 21.46
CA LEU A 57 -7.91 -13.36 21.06
C LEU A 57 -7.92 -12.33 22.20
N CYS A 58 -7.77 -11.04 21.89
CA CYS A 58 -7.87 -9.99 22.90
C CYS A 58 -9.30 -9.94 23.49
N PRO A 59 -9.43 -9.78 24.82
CA PRO A 59 -10.73 -9.55 25.43
C PRO A 59 -11.33 -8.23 24.90
N ALA A 60 -12.66 -8.16 24.81
CA ALA A 60 -13.37 -7.00 24.28
C ALA A 60 -13.05 -5.68 25.02
N SER A 61 -12.64 -5.75 26.28
CA SER A 61 -12.19 -4.60 27.08
C SER A 61 -10.89 -3.97 26.58
N ASN A 62 -10.09 -4.69 25.78
CA ASN A 62 -8.80 -4.25 25.26
C ASN A 62 -8.86 -3.90 23.75
N ILE A 63 -10.05 -3.94 23.15
CA ILE A 63 -10.26 -3.56 21.75
C ILE A 63 -10.66 -2.08 21.69
N PRO A 64 -9.92 -1.23 20.98
CA PRO A 64 -10.31 0.17 20.82
C PRO A 64 -11.68 0.31 20.14
N PRO A 65 -12.49 1.33 20.47
CA PRO A 65 -13.83 1.51 19.89
C PRO A 65 -13.81 1.78 18.37
N TRP A 66 -12.68 2.24 17.84
CA TRP A 66 -12.46 2.47 16.40
C TRP A 66 -11.94 1.22 15.67
N TRP A 67 -11.69 0.11 16.39
CA TRP A 67 -11.17 -1.11 15.78
C TRP A 67 -12.17 -1.65 14.74
N PRO A 68 -11.72 -1.94 13.51
CA PRO A 68 -12.63 -2.39 12.48
C PRO A 68 -13.16 -3.79 12.79
N ARG A 69 -14.48 -3.97 12.65
CA ARG A 69 -15.17 -5.24 12.93
C ARG A 69 -14.73 -6.44 12.06
N TRP A 70 -13.99 -6.19 10.98
CA TRP A 70 -13.50 -7.22 10.06
C TRP A 70 -12.08 -7.70 10.39
N LEU A 71 -11.39 -7.05 11.33
CA LEU A 71 -10.10 -7.51 11.83
C LEU A 71 -10.30 -8.43 13.05
N PRO A 72 -9.50 -9.50 13.18
CA PRO A 72 -9.47 -10.30 14.39
C PRO A 72 -9.05 -9.46 15.59
N ALA A 73 -9.60 -9.81 16.75
CA ALA A 73 -9.32 -9.19 18.04
C ALA A 73 -8.34 -10.05 18.83
#